data_AF-A0A951Z5Q3-F1
#
_entry.id   AF-A0A951Z5Q3-F1
#
_cell.length_a   1.000
_cell.length_b   1.000
_cell.length_c   1.000
_cell.angle_alpha   90.00
_cell.angle_beta   90.00
_cell.angle_gamma   90.00
#
_symmetry.space_group_name_H-M   'P 1'
#
loop_
_entity.id
_entity.type
_entity.pdbx_description
1 polymer ?
#
loop_
_entity_poly.entity_id
_entity_poly.type
_entity_poly.pdbx_seq_one_letter_code
_entity_poly.pdbx_strand_id
1 'polypeptide(L)'
;MSINGIHPWRTALLAGLLALPWLSPAQTKAIPRMEAIQRRDDVFLYVEGSLGVAWTVDGYGTGTNAVTQAITIRHNRPLTISFEGFDDLHKEDLFTTGTQSVPMWLQFRASTGSALLTETPLIRAEAQNGPLAYGHVFLPTDTGGQFRLEMLRTISIDPGVGAGYYRNDGRITISRF
;
A
#
# COMPACT_ATOMS: atom_id res chain seq x y z
N MET A 1 57.22 -55.57 -78.21
CA MET A 1 57.85 -56.82 -77.75
C MET A 1 57.34 -57.09 -76.32
N SER A 2 56.71 -58.26 -76.10
CA SER A 2 56.26 -58.90 -74.84
C SER A 2 55.56 -58.03 -73.78
N ILE A 3 54.23 -58.02 -73.60
CA ILE A 3 53.29 -59.03 -73.04
C ILE A 3 53.62 -59.52 -71.62
N ASN A 4 52.66 -59.31 -70.70
CA ASN A 4 52.15 -60.19 -69.61
C ASN A 4 51.87 -59.30 -68.37
N GLY A 5 50.62 -59.00 -68.02
CA GLY A 5 49.61 -59.92 -67.46
C GLY A 5 49.70 -59.84 -65.92
N ILE A 6 48.68 -59.77 -65.07
CA ILE A 6 47.25 -60.10 -65.00
C ILE A 6 46.75 -59.26 -63.78
N HIS A 7 45.71 -58.39 -63.83
CA HIS A 7 44.26 -58.66 -63.70
C HIS A 7 43.84 -59.32 -62.35
N PRO A 8 42.55 -59.38 -61.95
CA PRO A 8 41.55 -58.31 -61.86
C PRO A 8 40.46 -58.56 -60.76
N TRP A 9 40.19 -57.69 -59.80
CA TRP A 9 38.87 -57.69 -59.13
C TRP A 9 38.39 -56.22 -59.08
N ARG A 10 37.84 -55.61 -60.15
CA ARG A 10 36.46 -55.75 -60.68
C ARG A 10 35.45 -55.83 -59.54
N THR A 11 34.37 -55.04 -59.44
CA THR A 11 33.69 -54.02 -60.26
C THR A 11 32.40 -53.77 -59.49
N ALA A 12 31.88 -52.54 -59.46
CA ALA A 12 30.45 -52.18 -59.41
C ALA A 12 30.32 -50.80 -58.75
N LEU A 13 29.49 -49.86 -59.19
CA LEU A 13 28.73 -49.67 -60.42
C LEU A 13 28.15 -48.26 -60.29
N LEU A 14 28.11 -47.55 -61.40
CA LEU A 14 27.43 -46.26 -61.53
C LEU A 14 25.91 -46.41 -61.32
N ALA A 15 25.33 -45.31 -60.81
CA ALA A 15 24.00 -44.78 -61.12
C ALA A 15 22.75 -45.47 -60.51
N GLY A 16 22.12 -44.73 -59.59
CA GLY A 16 20.71 -44.86 -59.19
C GLY A 16 20.17 -43.47 -58.84
N LEU A 17 19.67 -42.79 -59.86
CA LEU A 17 19.09 -41.45 -59.86
C LEU A 17 17.70 -41.47 -59.19
N LEU A 18 17.31 -40.33 -58.58
CA LEU A 18 15.94 -39.87 -58.28
C LEU A 18 15.35 -40.13 -56.87
N ALA A 19 15.60 -39.19 -55.95
CA ALA A 19 14.52 -38.43 -55.29
C ALA A 19 15.08 -37.10 -54.72
N LEU A 20 14.65 -36.00 -55.33
CA LEU A 20 14.76 -34.59 -54.93
C LEU A 20 14.11 -34.31 -53.55
N PRO A 21 14.07 -33.07 -53.01
CA PRO A 21 15.03 -31.96 -52.95
C PRO A 21 15.16 -31.35 -51.51
N TRP A 22 16.28 -30.67 -51.23
CA TRP A 22 16.40 -29.42 -50.45
C TRP A 22 15.45 -29.11 -49.26
N LEU A 23 16.02 -28.98 -48.06
CA LEU A 23 15.76 -27.92 -47.03
C LEU A 23 16.73 -28.19 -45.87
N SER A 24 17.94 -27.62 -45.90
CA SER A 24 18.31 -26.34 -45.26
C SER A 24 18.57 -26.47 -43.74
N PRO A 25 19.50 -25.65 -43.21
CA PRO A 25 20.34 -25.99 -42.06
C PRO A 25 19.58 -26.05 -40.74
N ALA A 26 20.17 -26.80 -39.81
CA ALA A 26 19.87 -26.88 -38.39
C ALA A 26 19.14 -25.62 -37.88
N GLN A 27 17.90 -25.80 -37.43
CA GLN A 27 17.18 -24.80 -36.66
C GLN A 27 18.01 -24.48 -35.41
N THR A 28 18.71 -23.34 -35.44
CA THR A 28 19.14 -22.65 -34.23
C THR A 28 17.88 -22.42 -33.41
N LYS A 29 17.71 -23.23 -32.36
CA LYS A 29 16.65 -23.12 -31.37
C LYS A 29 16.58 -21.66 -30.94
N ALA A 30 15.57 -20.95 -31.41
CA ALA A 30 15.31 -19.58 -31.02
C ALA A 30 15.28 -19.53 -29.49
N ILE A 31 16.19 -18.77 -28.90
CA ILE A 31 16.08 -18.39 -27.50
C ILE A 31 14.73 -17.67 -27.41
N PRO A 32 13.75 -18.15 -26.62
CA PRO A 32 12.53 -17.40 -26.44
C PRO A 32 12.94 -16.05 -25.84
N ARG A 33 12.69 -15.01 -26.63
CA ARG A 33 12.79 -13.60 -26.29
C ARG A 33 12.33 -13.42 -24.84
N MET A 34 13.27 -13.13 -23.93
CA MET A 34 13.00 -12.65 -22.58
C MET A 34 12.42 -11.22 -22.64
N GLU A 35 11.31 -11.04 -23.36
CA GLU A 35 10.50 -9.82 -23.35
C GLU A 35 9.03 -10.21 -23.25
N ALA A 36 8.70 -10.87 -22.14
CA ALA A 36 7.39 -10.78 -21.51
C ALA A 36 7.45 -11.45 -20.14
N ILE A 37 8.42 -11.07 -19.29
CA ILE A 37 8.02 -10.88 -17.90
C ILE A 37 7.16 -9.63 -17.96
N GLN A 38 5.88 -9.80 -18.30
CA GLN A 38 4.86 -8.84 -17.92
C GLN A 38 5.11 -8.62 -16.44
N ARG A 39 5.67 -7.45 -16.09
CA ARG A 39 5.65 -6.94 -14.73
C ARG A 39 4.22 -7.18 -14.27
N ARG A 40 4.07 -8.12 -13.36
CA ARG A 40 2.86 -8.20 -12.55
C ARG A 40 2.75 -6.80 -11.99
N ASP A 41 1.66 -6.12 -12.30
CA ASP A 41 1.24 -4.92 -11.59
C ASP A 41 1.04 -5.36 -10.14
N ASP A 42 2.13 -5.49 -9.38
CA ASP A 42 2.12 -6.00 -8.02
C ASP A 42 1.39 -4.95 -7.20
N VAL A 43 0.10 -5.22 -7.00
CA VAL A 43 -0.81 -4.28 -6.36
C VAL A 43 -0.37 -4.13 -4.91
N PHE A 44 0.13 -2.96 -4.51
CA PHE A 44 0.67 -2.74 -3.18
C PHE A 44 -0.08 -1.65 -2.41
N LEU A 45 -0.06 -1.78 -1.10
CA LEU A 45 -0.48 -0.78 -0.12
C LEU A 45 0.45 -0.95 1.08
N TYR A 46 1.26 0.06 1.38
CA TYR A 46 2.13 0.08 2.55
C TYR A 46 1.76 1.27 3.43
N VAL A 47 1.65 1.03 4.73
CA VAL A 47 1.37 2.05 5.73
C VAL A 47 2.50 2.05 6.75
N GLU A 48 3.07 3.21 7.00
CA GLU A 48 4.22 3.41 7.89
C GLU A 48 3.91 4.52 8.91
N GLY A 49 4.23 4.30 10.19
CA GLY A 49 3.95 5.24 11.28
C GLY A 49 2.83 4.77 12.21
N SER A 50 2.34 5.67 13.06
CA SER A 50 1.23 5.38 13.97
C SER A 50 0.35 6.60 14.22
N LEU A 51 -0.94 6.35 14.35
CA LEU A 51 -1.93 7.28 14.88
C LEU A 51 -2.34 6.69 16.24
N GLY A 52 -1.93 7.34 17.32
CA GLY A 52 -2.03 6.79 18.66
C GLY A 52 -3.43 6.94 19.24
N VAL A 53 -3.92 5.87 19.87
CA VAL A 53 -5.28 5.75 20.43
C VAL A 53 -5.35 5.92 21.95
N ALA A 54 -4.22 5.90 22.66
CA ALA A 54 -4.13 5.88 24.13
C ALA A 54 -3.40 7.11 24.71
N TRP A 55 -3.88 7.55 25.88
CA TRP A 55 -3.48 8.81 26.51
C TRP A 55 -3.37 8.64 28.03
N THR A 56 -2.44 9.35 28.64
CA THR A 56 -2.35 9.53 30.09
C THR A 56 -2.75 10.95 30.41
N VAL A 57 -3.70 11.11 31.33
CA VAL A 57 -4.08 12.40 31.90
C VAL A 57 -3.46 12.46 33.30
N ASP A 58 -2.49 13.37 33.49
CA ASP A 58 -1.60 13.40 34.66
C ASP A 58 -2.19 14.07 35.91
N GLY A 59 -3.41 14.64 35.86
CA GLY A 59 -3.97 15.31 37.03
C GLY A 59 -5.26 16.08 36.81
N TYR A 60 -5.71 16.71 37.91
CA TYR A 60 -6.89 17.57 37.99
C TYR A 60 -6.56 18.99 37.50
N GLY A 61 -7.45 19.60 36.72
CA GLY A 61 -7.30 21.00 36.28
C GLY A 61 -8.13 21.35 35.06
N THR A 62 -7.96 22.56 34.54
CA THR A 62 -8.44 22.97 33.21
C THR A 62 -7.28 23.10 32.26
N GLY A 63 -7.42 22.60 31.03
CA GLY A 63 -6.35 22.74 30.04
C GLY A 63 -6.68 22.12 28.70
N THR A 64 -5.92 22.55 27.69
CA THR A 64 -5.98 22.01 26.33
C THR A 64 -4.67 21.30 26.02
N ASN A 65 -4.74 20.05 25.56
CA ASN A 65 -3.59 19.31 25.08
C ASN A 65 -3.78 18.99 23.58
N ALA A 66 -2.82 19.43 22.75
CA ALA A 66 -2.83 19.22 21.32
C ALA A 66 -1.62 18.38 20.89
N VAL A 67 -1.86 17.35 20.09
CA VAL A 67 -0.82 16.45 19.57
C VAL A 67 -1.04 16.23 18.08
N THR A 68 0.05 16.21 17.31
CA THR A 68 0.03 15.86 15.89
C THR A 68 0.72 14.52 15.69
N GLN A 69 0.04 13.61 14.99
CA GLN A 69 0.56 12.29 14.63
C GLN A 69 0.38 12.07 13.13
N ALA A 70 1.14 11.15 12.55
CA ALA A 70 1.05 10.91 11.12
C ALA A 70 1.42 9.50 10.72
N ILE A 71 0.81 9.07 9.61
CA ILE A 71 1.20 7.89 8.85
C ILE A 71 1.56 8.29 7.42
N THR A 72 2.45 7.52 6.81
CA THR A 72 2.76 7.59 5.39
C THR A 72 2.12 6.40 4.70
N ILE A 73 1.39 6.66 3.61
CA ILE A 73 0.70 5.65 2.82
C ILE A 73 1.34 5.62 1.43
N ARG A 74 1.82 4.44 1.02
CA ARG A 74 2.32 4.18 -0.33
C ARG A 74 1.35 3.25 -1.06
N HIS A 75 0.99 3.58 -2.29
CA HIS A 75 0.00 2.83 -3.06
C HIS A 75 0.24 2.95 -4.57
N ASN A 76 -0.21 1.96 -5.35
CA ASN A 76 -0.22 2.01 -6.82
C ASN A 76 -1.62 1.83 -7.43
N ARG A 77 -2.67 1.93 -6.60
CA ARG A 77 -4.07 1.90 -7.01
C ARG A 77 -4.88 2.99 -6.31
N PRO A 78 -5.98 3.45 -6.92
CA PRO A 78 -6.94 4.32 -6.24
C PRO A 78 -7.29 3.81 -4.84
N LEU A 79 -7.35 4.71 -3.87
CA LEU A 79 -7.81 4.39 -2.52
C LEU A 79 -8.76 5.44 -1.96
N THR A 80 -9.56 5.05 -0.98
CA THR A 80 -10.37 5.93 -0.14
C THR A 80 -10.05 5.70 1.32
N ILE A 81 -10.34 6.70 2.14
CA ILE A 81 -10.16 6.65 3.60
C ILE A 81 -11.50 6.95 4.25
N SER A 82 -11.88 6.14 5.24
CA SER A 82 -13.05 6.37 6.07
C SER A 82 -12.73 6.22 7.55
N PHE A 83 -13.47 6.96 8.36
CA PHE A 83 -13.36 7.00 9.81
C PHE A 83 -14.63 6.43 10.43
N GLU A 84 -14.48 5.62 11.47
CA GLU A 84 -15.60 4.95 12.12
C GLU A 84 -15.35 4.83 13.62
N GLY A 85 -16.38 5.04 14.43
CA GLY A 85 -16.32 4.83 15.88
C GLY A 85 -15.46 5.84 16.65
N PHE A 86 -15.11 6.98 16.04
CA PHE A 86 -14.52 8.09 16.79
C PHE A 86 -15.60 8.73 17.68
N ASP A 87 -15.24 9.03 18.92
CA ASP A 87 -16.05 9.71 19.93
C ASP A 87 -15.10 10.39 20.95
N ASP A 88 -15.62 10.91 22.04
CA ASP A 88 -14.81 11.39 23.18
C ASP A 88 -13.86 10.31 23.72
N LEU A 89 -12.80 10.74 24.40
CA LEU A 89 -11.92 9.77 25.07
C LEU A 89 -12.64 9.21 26.29
N HIS A 90 -12.65 7.89 26.45
CA HIS A 90 -13.21 7.23 27.62
C HIS A 90 -12.09 6.78 28.55
N LYS A 91 -12.30 6.97 29.86
CA LYS A 91 -11.34 6.50 30.86
C LYS A 91 -11.29 4.97 30.84
N GLU A 92 -10.11 4.43 30.62
CA GLU A 92 -9.79 3.03 30.91
C GLU A 92 -9.33 2.96 32.37
N ASP A 93 -10.26 2.71 33.29
CA ASP A 93 -9.92 2.48 34.70
C ASP A 93 -10.39 1.08 35.13
N LEU A 94 -9.45 0.32 35.71
CA LEU A 94 -9.72 -1.01 36.29
C LEU A 94 -10.41 -0.90 37.67
N PHE A 95 -10.47 0.31 38.27
CA PHE A 95 -10.80 0.46 39.69
C PHE A 95 -11.74 1.61 40.09
N THR A 96 -12.27 2.44 39.17
CA THR A 96 -13.32 3.42 39.52
C THR A 96 -14.59 3.27 38.70
N THR A 97 -15.73 3.25 39.40
CA THR A 97 -17.08 2.89 38.92
C THR A 97 -17.82 4.01 38.18
N GLY A 98 -17.10 4.90 37.50
CA GLY A 98 -17.70 5.98 36.70
C GLY A 98 -17.08 6.08 35.32
N THR A 99 -17.89 5.95 34.27
CA THR A 99 -17.46 6.23 32.89
C THR A 99 -17.17 7.73 32.78
N GLN A 100 -15.91 8.13 32.97
CA GLN A 100 -15.47 9.50 32.69
C GLN A 100 -15.13 9.62 31.20
N SER A 101 -15.69 10.63 30.54
CA SER A 101 -15.34 10.99 29.17
C SER A 101 -14.62 12.34 29.13
N VAL A 102 -13.69 12.48 28.19
CA VAL A 102 -12.99 13.74 27.91
C VAL A 102 -13.29 14.16 26.48
N PRO A 103 -13.90 15.35 26.30
CA PRO A 103 -14.07 16.00 25.02
C PRO A 103 -12.86 15.91 24.09
N MET A 104 -13.04 15.32 22.90
CA MET A 104 -11.98 15.24 21.88
C MET A 104 -12.38 15.93 20.56
N TRP A 105 -11.44 16.70 20.00
CA TRP A 105 -11.52 17.30 18.68
C TRP A 105 -10.40 16.76 17.80
N LEU A 106 -10.74 16.50 16.54
CA LEU A 106 -9.85 15.92 15.55
C LEU A 106 -9.86 16.78 14.29
N GLN A 107 -8.72 16.82 13.62
CA GLN A 107 -8.55 17.29 12.25
C GLN A 107 -7.62 16.33 11.53
N PHE A 108 -7.99 15.95 10.31
CA PHE A 108 -7.18 15.12 9.44
C PHE A 108 -6.70 15.93 8.25
N ARG A 109 -5.42 15.78 7.91
CA ARG A 109 -4.78 16.45 6.78
C ARG A 109 -4.04 15.42 5.93
N ALA A 110 -4.44 15.27 4.67
CA ALA A 110 -3.71 14.47 3.71
C ALA A 110 -2.89 15.38 2.79
N SER A 111 -1.59 15.09 2.64
CA SER A 111 -0.68 15.88 1.81
C SER A 111 0.36 15.00 1.11
N THR A 112 0.76 15.40 -0.09
CA THR A 112 2.09 15.03 -0.61
C THR A 112 3.08 16.09 -0.10
N GLY A 113 4.36 15.77 0.07
CA GLY A 113 5.31 16.65 0.77
C GLY A 113 5.34 18.14 0.34
N SER A 114 4.83 18.47 -0.85
CA SER A 114 4.70 19.84 -1.36
C SER A 114 3.25 20.35 -1.56
N ALA A 115 2.22 19.50 -1.42
CA ALA A 115 0.84 19.87 -1.73
C ALA A 115 -0.17 19.28 -0.75
N LEU A 116 -1.11 20.13 -0.31
CA LEU A 116 -2.29 19.67 0.41
C LEU A 116 -3.24 18.98 -0.57
N LEU A 117 -3.65 17.75 -0.25
CA LEU A 117 -4.64 17.01 -1.02
C LEU A 117 -6.04 17.27 -0.47
N THR A 118 -6.20 17.10 0.84
CA THR A 118 -7.46 17.37 1.52
C THR A 118 -7.23 17.61 3.02
N GLU A 119 -8.15 18.34 3.65
CA GLU A 119 -8.15 18.63 5.07
C GLU A 119 -9.58 18.67 5.59
N THR A 120 -9.81 18.07 6.76
CA THR A 120 -11.07 18.26 7.49
C THR A 120 -10.98 19.45 8.45
N PRO A 121 -12.10 20.12 8.76
CA PRO A 121 -12.11 21.09 9.83
C PRO A 121 -11.77 20.43 11.18
N LEU A 122 -11.24 21.21 12.13
CA LEU A 122 -11.12 20.78 13.52
C LEU A 122 -12.52 20.76 14.14
N ILE A 123 -13.07 19.55 14.30
CA ILE A 123 -14.41 19.32 14.80
C ILE A 123 -14.39 18.22 15.86
N ARG A 124 -15.53 18.06 16.53
CA ARG A 124 -15.78 16.97 17.48
C ARG A 124 -15.47 15.61 16.86
N ALA A 125 -14.85 14.72 17.63
CA ALA A 125 -14.37 13.43 17.14
C ALA A 125 -15.47 12.61 16.46
N GLU A 126 -16.66 12.57 17.06
CA GLU A 126 -17.86 11.89 16.53
C GLU A 126 -18.32 12.43 15.18
N ALA A 127 -18.06 13.71 14.90
CA ALA A 127 -18.41 14.36 13.64
C ALA A 127 -17.40 14.07 12.52
N GLN A 128 -16.24 13.47 12.82
CA GLN A 128 -15.31 12.98 11.79
C GLN A 128 -15.76 11.65 11.18
N ASN A 129 -16.65 10.91 11.85
CA ASN A 129 -17.10 9.60 11.36
C ASN A 129 -17.74 9.73 9.98
N GLY A 130 -17.26 8.91 9.06
CA GLY A 130 -17.60 8.98 7.65
C GLY A 130 -16.36 8.99 6.75
N PRO A 131 -16.55 9.10 5.44
CA PRO A 131 -15.45 9.19 4.50
C PRO A 131 -14.67 10.51 4.71
N LEU A 132 -13.34 10.46 4.62
CA LEU A 132 -12.50 11.65 4.77
C LEU A 132 -12.91 12.72 3.74
N ALA A 133 -13.20 13.91 4.28
CA ALA A 133 -13.75 15.10 3.64
C ALA A 133 -15.06 14.86 2.86
N TYR A 134 -15.08 14.05 1.79
CA TYR A 134 -16.26 13.78 0.95
C TYR A 134 -16.14 12.48 0.11
N GLY A 135 -15.42 11.47 0.58
CA GLY A 135 -15.15 10.28 -0.24
C GLY A 135 -14.06 10.54 -1.28
N HIS A 136 -13.06 11.34 -0.91
CA HIS A 136 -11.94 11.64 -1.79
C HIS A 136 -11.22 10.35 -2.18
N VAL A 137 -11.12 10.12 -3.48
CA VAL A 137 -10.31 9.05 -4.05
C VAL A 137 -8.91 9.58 -4.27
N PHE A 138 -7.93 8.97 -3.60
CA PHE A 138 -6.52 9.24 -3.79
C PHE A 138 -6.00 8.42 -4.96
N LEU A 139 -5.83 9.08 -6.11
CA LEU A 139 -5.28 8.44 -7.30
C LEU A 139 -3.74 8.41 -7.21
N PRO A 140 -3.09 7.30 -7.63
CA PRO A 140 -1.62 7.24 -7.67
C PRO A 140 -0.98 8.35 -8.52
N THR A 141 -1.70 8.86 -9.52
CA THR A 141 -1.28 9.98 -10.35
C THR A 141 -1.20 11.29 -9.58
N ASP A 142 -2.07 11.47 -8.59
CA ASP A 142 -2.18 12.72 -7.83
C ASP A 142 -1.22 12.71 -6.63
N THR A 143 -0.98 11.52 -6.08
CA THR A 143 -0.11 11.32 -4.93
C THR A 143 1.34 11.00 -5.32
N GLY A 144 1.61 10.72 -6.60
CA GLY A 144 2.90 10.12 -6.99
C GLY A 144 3.13 8.73 -6.37
N GLY A 145 2.04 8.05 -5.99
CA GLY A 145 2.05 6.78 -5.28
C GLY A 145 2.35 6.87 -3.78
N GLN A 146 2.41 8.07 -3.19
CA GLN A 146 2.65 8.25 -1.77
C GLN A 146 2.03 9.54 -1.22
N PHE A 147 1.36 9.47 -0.07
CA PHE A 147 0.97 10.67 0.68
C PHE A 147 1.07 10.44 2.18
N ARG A 148 1.05 11.54 2.94
CA ARG A 148 1.08 11.58 4.39
C ARG A 148 -0.31 11.95 4.90
N LEU A 149 -0.84 11.17 5.83
CA LEU A 149 -2.06 11.49 6.57
C LEU A 149 -1.68 11.90 7.99
N GLU A 150 -1.91 13.15 8.31
CA GLU A 150 -1.68 13.74 9.63
C GLU A 150 -3.01 13.84 10.38
N MET A 151 -2.95 13.61 11.69
CA MET A 151 -4.04 13.76 12.62
C MET A 151 -3.61 14.77 13.68
N LEU A 152 -4.24 15.93 13.69
CA LEU A 152 -4.24 16.84 14.82
C LEU A 152 -5.35 16.40 15.76
N ARG A 153 -5.00 16.17 17.02
CA ARG A 153 -5.95 15.88 18.09
C ARG A 153 -5.85 16.94 19.17
N THR A 154 -6.98 17.36 19.72
CA THR A 154 -7.07 18.32 20.81
C THR A 154 -8.07 17.81 21.84
N ILE A 155 -7.74 17.88 23.14
CA ILE A 155 -8.70 17.59 24.23
C ILE A 155 -8.88 18.80 25.13
N SER A 156 -10.03 18.86 25.79
CA SER A 156 -10.31 19.80 26.88
C SER A 156 -10.47 19.02 28.18
N ILE A 157 -9.58 19.26 29.14
CA ILE A 157 -9.64 18.66 30.47
C ILE A 157 -10.41 19.61 31.37
N ASP A 158 -11.41 19.10 32.09
CA ASP A 158 -12.20 19.84 33.08
C ASP A 158 -11.88 19.34 34.51
N PRO A 159 -12.15 20.14 35.56
CA PRO A 159 -11.79 19.79 36.94
C PRO A 159 -12.43 18.49 37.47
N GLY A 160 -13.51 18.02 36.83
CA GLY A 160 -14.18 16.76 37.16
C GLY A 160 -13.53 15.51 36.53
N VAL A 161 -12.57 15.69 35.62
CA VAL A 161 -11.82 14.61 34.98
C VAL A 161 -10.68 14.21 35.91
N GLY A 162 -10.68 12.94 36.34
CA GLY A 162 -9.62 12.42 37.20
C GLY A 162 -8.36 12.05 36.39
N ALA A 163 -7.23 11.93 37.08
CA ALA A 163 -6.06 11.32 36.46
C ALA A 163 -6.36 9.87 36.03
N GLY A 164 -5.75 9.41 34.94
CA GLY A 164 -5.90 8.05 34.46
C GLY A 164 -5.53 7.84 32.99
N TYR A 165 -5.77 6.62 32.52
CA TYR A 165 -5.63 6.27 31.11
C TYR A 165 -6.95 6.51 30.40
N TYR A 166 -6.87 7.11 29.21
CA TYR A 166 -8.01 7.43 28.38
C TYR A 166 -7.79 6.93 26.96
N ARG A 167 -8.85 6.43 26.35
CA ARG A 167 -8.79 5.81 25.02
C ARG A 167 -9.97 6.21 24.16
N ASN A 168 -9.69 6.28 22.86
CA ASN A 168 -10.70 6.30 21.82
C ASN A 168 -10.48 5.09 20.91
N ASP A 169 -11.55 4.36 20.61
CA ASP A 169 -11.53 3.13 19.81
C ASP A 169 -11.88 3.35 18.33
N GLY A 170 -11.79 4.61 17.89
CA GLY A 170 -12.00 5.00 16.50
C GLY A 170 -11.05 4.27 15.55
N ARG A 171 -11.57 3.98 14.36
CA ARG A 171 -10.90 3.19 13.33
C ARG A 171 -10.76 4.00 12.06
N ILE A 172 -9.63 3.81 11.40
CA ILE A 172 -9.36 4.34 10.08
C ILE A 172 -9.28 3.18 9.12
N THR A 173 -10.18 3.16 8.14
CA THR A 173 -10.24 2.13 7.11
C THR A 173 -9.72 2.71 5.80
N ILE A 174 -8.73 2.03 5.21
CA ILE A 174 -8.17 2.37 3.90
C ILE A 174 -8.65 1.31 2.91
N SER A 175 -9.47 1.72 1.95
CA SER A 175 -10.02 0.84 0.92
C SER A 175 -9.33 1.11 -0.42
N ARG A 176 -8.93 0.06 -1.14
CA ARG A 176 -8.21 0.13 -2.42
C ARG A 176 -9.04 -0.50 -3.54
N PHE A 177 -8.98 0.06 -4.76
CA PHE A 177 -9.78 -0.38 -5.92
C PHE A 177 -8.93 -0.52 -7.20
#